data_AF-A0A1F6UNG5-F1
#
_entry.id   AF-A0A1F6UNG5-F1
#
_cell.length_a   1.000
_cell.length_b   1.000
_cell.length_c   1.000
_cell.angle_alpha   90.00
_cell.angle_beta   90.00
_cell.angle_gamma   90.00
#
_symmetry.space_group_name_H-M   'P 1'
#
loop_
_entity.id
_entity.type
_entity.pdbx_description
1 polymer ?
#
loop_
_entity_poly.entity_id
_entity_poly.type
_entity_poly.pdbx_seq_one_letter_code
_entity_poly.pdbx_strand_id
1 'polypeptide(L)'
;MEVSDGRGSVQDWVALPRFHHQYLPDVVEYEPGAFSREEIRALETQGYTLKLREAGYGNMQALVWYKKTERVEAASDPRGEGSAGVRKQGSAGLYLAPGAGAGDKLF
;
A
#
# COMPACT_ATOMS: atom_id res chain seq x y z
N MET A 1 10.00 2.13 -11.55
CA MET A 1 8.75 2.26 -10.78
C MET A 1 9.09 3.15 -9.61
N GLU A 2 8.23 4.08 -9.20
CA GLU A 2 8.50 5.04 -8.11
C GLU A 2 9.16 4.39 -6.87
N VAL A 3 8.66 3.21 -6.45
CA VAL A 3 9.25 2.34 -5.42
C VAL A 3 10.73 2.03 -5.64
N SER A 4 11.09 1.57 -6.84
CA SER A 4 12.44 1.13 -7.20
C SER A 4 13.40 2.31 -7.36
N ASP A 5 12.87 3.47 -7.74
CA ASP A 5 13.61 4.69 -7.96
C ASP A 5 13.73 5.54 -6.68
N GLY A 6 13.14 5.08 -5.56
CA GLY A 6 13.14 5.76 -4.27
C GLY A 6 12.38 7.10 -4.28
N ARG A 7 11.44 7.26 -5.21
CA ARG A 7 10.64 8.48 -5.39
C ARG A 7 9.24 8.29 -4.81
N GLY A 8 8.67 9.36 -4.27
CA GLY A 8 7.38 9.33 -3.59
C GLY A 8 7.42 8.65 -2.21
N SER A 9 6.34 8.80 -1.47
CA SER A 9 6.09 8.09 -0.20
C SER A 9 5.44 6.73 -0.45
N VAL A 10 5.45 5.85 0.56
CA VAL A 10 4.71 4.57 0.50
C VAL A 10 3.21 4.78 0.19
N GLN A 11 2.63 5.91 0.59
CA GLN A 11 1.24 6.24 0.31
C GLN A 11 1.03 6.58 -1.16
N ASP A 12 1.97 7.28 -1.79
CA ASP A 12 1.88 7.58 -3.23
C ASP A 12 1.90 6.28 -4.04
N TRP A 13 2.75 5.32 -3.65
CA TRP A 13 2.89 4.05 -4.36
C TRP A 13 1.59 3.24 -4.41
N VAL A 14 0.84 3.21 -3.30
CA VAL A 14 -0.45 2.49 -3.25
C VAL A 14 -1.59 3.28 -3.88
N ALA A 15 -1.47 4.61 -4.00
CA ALA A 15 -2.52 5.49 -4.50
C ALA A 15 -2.44 5.76 -6.01
N LEU A 16 -1.27 5.60 -6.63
CA LEU A 16 -1.09 5.87 -8.06
C LEU A 16 -2.10 5.07 -8.92
N PRO A 17 -2.71 5.73 -9.93
CA PRO A 17 -3.53 5.03 -10.91
C PRO A 17 -2.72 3.97 -11.66
N ARG A 18 -3.38 2.86 -11.96
CA ARG A 18 -2.77 1.66 -12.53
C ARG A 18 -3.24 1.47 -13.97
N PHE A 19 -2.42 0.79 -14.74
CA PHE A 19 -2.81 0.23 -16.02
C PHE A 19 -2.22 -1.18 -16.16
N HIS A 20 -2.86 -1.99 -16.99
CA HIS A 20 -2.43 -3.35 -17.27
C HIS A 20 -2.55 -3.61 -18.78
N HIS A 21 -1.43 -3.98 -19.39
CA HIS A 21 -1.41 -4.42 -20.78
C HIS A 21 -1.52 -5.94 -20.84
N GLN A 22 -2.66 -6.42 -21.31
CA GLN A 22 -2.90 -7.84 -21.52
C GLN A 22 -2.37 -8.23 -22.91
N TYR A 23 -1.63 -9.33 -23.00
CA TYR A 23 -1.08 -9.80 -24.28
C TYR A 23 -2.17 -10.30 -25.25
N LEU A 24 -3.09 -11.14 -24.78
CA LEU A 24 -4.26 -11.58 -25.53
C LEU A 24 -5.52 -11.56 -24.64
N PRO A 25 -6.64 -10.94 -25.09
CA PRO A 25 -6.67 -9.98 -26.20
C PRO A 25 -5.73 -8.79 -25.93
N ASP A 26 -5.17 -8.21 -26.98
CA ASP A 26 -4.23 -7.08 -26.89
C ASP A 26 -4.97 -5.79 -26.48
N VAL A 27 -5.08 -5.58 -25.17
CA VAL A 27 -5.82 -4.48 -24.56
C VAL A 27 -5.04 -3.90 -23.41
N VAL A 28 -4.90 -2.58 -23.41
CA VAL A 28 -4.43 -1.82 -22.25
C VAL A 28 -5.65 -1.37 -21.47
N GLU A 29 -5.89 -2.02 -20.35
CA GLU A 29 -6.88 -1.56 -19.39
C GLU A 29 -6.23 -0.55 -18.43
N TYR A 30 -6.95 0.51 -18.05
CA TYR A 30 -6.40 1.58 -17.23
C TYR A 30 -7.42 2.21 -16.30
N GLU A 31 -6.96 2.75 -15.17
CA GLU A 31 -7.81 3.44 -14.21
C GLU A 31 -8.02 4.92 -14.56
N PRO A 32 -9.06 5.57 -14.00
CA PRO A 32 -9.23 7.01 -14.13
C PRO A 32 -7.97 7.79 -13.72
N GLY A 33 -7.52 8.69 -14.59
CA GLY A 33 -6.34 9.51 -14.34
C GLY A 33 -4.99 8.82 -14.56
N ALA A 34 -4.95 7.55 -15.00
CA ALA A 34 -3.69 6.87 -15.34
C ALA A 34 -3.00 7.48 -16.57
N PHE A 35 -3.77 8.04 -17.49
CA PHE A 35 -3.29 8.73 -18.68
C PHE A 35 -4.03 10.06 -18.88
N SER A 36 -3.32 11.07 -19.35
CA SER A 36 -3.91 12.29 -19.91
C SER A 36 -4.65 12.01 -21.21
N ARG A 37 -5.51 12.94 -21.63
CA ARG A 37 -6.22 12.80 -22.91
C ARG A 37 -5.26 12.78 -24.10
N GLU A 38 -4.15 13.50 -23.99
CA GLU A 38 -3.08 13.56 -24.98
C GLU A 38 -2.38 12.21 -25.10
N GLU A 39 -2.07 11.56 -23.98
CA GLU A 39 -1.46 10.23 -23.95
C GLU A 39 -2.41 9.15 -24.48
N ILE A 40 -3.70 9.20 -24.11
CA ILE A 40 -4.74 8.29 -24.65
C ILE A 40 -4.74 8.35 -26.19
N ARG A 41 -4.84 9.56 -26.76
CA ARG A 41 -4.82 9.73 -28.23
C ARG A 41 -3.53 9.24 -28.86
N ALA A 42 -2.39 9.49 -28.21
CA ALA A 42 -1.09 9.04 -28.72
C ALA A 42 -0.96 7.52 -28.73
N LEU A 43 -1.47 6.84 -27.70
CA LEU A 43 -1.49 5.37 -27.60
C LEU A 43 -2.45 4.76 -28.63
N GLU A 44 -3.65 5.32 -28.79
CA GLU A 44 -4.61 4.88 -29.82
C GLU A 44 -4.03 5.04 -31.24
N THR A 45 -3.32 6.14 -31.50
CA THR A 45 -2.64 6.38 -32.80
C THR A 45 -1.54 5.35 -33.07
N GLN A 46 -0.91 4.81 -32.01
CA GLN A 46 0.07 3.73 -32.11
C GLN A 46 -0.57 2.35 -32.31
N GLY A 47 -1.91 2.24 -32.28
CA GLY A 47 -2.65 1.01 -32.53
C GLY A 47 -3.06 0.24 -31.26
N TYR A 48 -2.82 0.79 -30.07
CA TYR A 48 -3.26 0.16 -28.83
C TYR A 48 -4.77 0.28 -28.63
N THR A 49 -5.41 -0.82 -28.25
CA THR A 49 -6.81 -0.78 -27.77
C THR A 49 -6.80 -0.42 -26.29
N LEU A 50 -7.40 0.72 -25.95
CA LEU A 50 -7.49 1.18 -24.57
C LEU A 50 -8.88 0.91 -24.00
N LYS A 51 -8.94 0.50 -22.72
CA LYS A 51 -10.20 0.28 -22.01
C LYS A 51 -10.16 0.89 -20.62
N LEU A 52 -11.02 1.88 -20.38
CA LEU A 52 -11.19 2.47 -19.06
C LEU A 52 -11.82 1.46 -18.10
N ARG A 53 -11.27 1.39 -16.89
CA ARG A 53 -11.71 0.49 -15.82
C ARG A 53 -12.08 1.31 -14.58
N GLU A 54 -13.33 1.77 -14.55
CA GLU A 54 -13.87 2.61 -13.46
C GLU A 54 -13.80 1.95 -12.08
N ALA A 55 -13.99 0.63 -12.02
CA ALA A 55 -13.91 -0.13 -10.76
C ALA A 55 -12.49 -0.20 -10.17
N GLY A 56 -11.47 0.20 -10.94
CA GLY A 56 -10.08 0.12 -10.52
C GLY A 56 -9.52 -1.31 -10.47
N TYR A 57 -8.36 -1.44 -9.86
CA TYR A 57 -7.67 -2.69 -9.57
C TYR A 57 -7.41 -2.85 -8.09
N GLY A 58 -7.82 -4.00 -7.55
CA GLY A 58 -7.36 -4.48 -6.24
C GLY A 58 -7.52 -3.48 -5.09
N ASN A 59 -6.76 -3.73 -4.03
CA ASN A 59 -6.72 -2.90 -2.83
C ASN A 59 -5.34 -3.13 -2.17
N MET A 60 -4.32 -2.41 -2.64
CA MET A 60 -2.93 -2.69 -2.26
C MET A 60 -2.65 -2.28 -0.81
N GLN A 61 -1.89 -3.10 -0.09
CA GLN A 61 -1.40 -2.78 1.23
C GLN A 61 0.12 -2.90 1.20
N ALA A 62 0.83 -1.91 1.71
CA ALA A 62 2.28 -1.84 1.58
C ALA A 62 2.97 -1.55 2.92
N LEU A 63 4.10 -2.20 3.13
CA LEU A 63 5.04 -1.95 4.22
C LEU A 63 6.43 -1.72 3.63
N VAL A 64 7.11 -0.68 4.10
CA VAL A 64 8.48 -0.38 3.69
C VAL A 64 9.36 -0.34 4.92
N TRP A 65 10.42 -1.14 4.92
CA TRP A 65 11.40 -1.17 5.98
C TRP A 65 12.72 -0.56 5.54
N TYR A 66 13.00 0.64 6.07
CA TYR A 66 14.26 1.35 5.90
C TYR A 66 15.27 0.80 6.91
N LYS A 67 15.93 -0.30 6.55
CA LYS A 67 16.83 -1.05 7.43
C LYS A 67 17.95 -0.19 8.05
N LYS A 68 18.49 0.78 7.30
CA LYS A 68 19.58 1.65 7.78
C LYS A 68 19.16 2.58 8.93
N THR A 69 17.88 2.95 9.00
CA THR A 69 17.34 3.89 9.98
C THR A 69 16.34 3.23 10.92
N GLU A 70 16.20 1.90 10.84
CA GLU A 70 15.24 1.09 11.59
C GLU A 70 13.79 1.63 11.55
N ARG A 71 13.44 2.24 10.42
CA ARG A 71 12.15 2.93 10.25
C ARG A 71 11.23 2.07 9.39
N VAL A 72 9.98 1.96 9.80
CA VAL A 72 8.93 1.30 9.02
C VAL A 72 7.90 2.34 8.62
N GLU A 73 7.47 2.30 7.37
CA GLU A 73 6.26 2.97 6.91
C GLU A 73 5.22 1.94 6.50
N ALA A 74 3.95 2.30 6.62
CA ALA A 74 2.82 1.48 6.23
C ALA A 74 1.80 2.34 5.48
N ALA A 75 1.23 1.80 4.40
CA ALA A 75 0.19 2.47 3.63
C ALA A 75 -0.94 1.52 3.30
N SER A 76 -2.14 2.10 3.25
CA SER A 76 -3.34 1.44 2.76
C SER A 76 -3.79 2.16 1.49
N ASP A 77 -4.16 1.40 0.47
CA ASP A 77 -4.70 1.94 -0.77
C ASP A 77 -5.99 2.74 -0.49
N PRO A 78 -6.04 4.03 -0.86
CA PRO A 78 -7.17 4.90 -0.53
C PRO A 78 -8.47 4.51 -1.23
N ARG A 79 -8.42 3.59 -2.20
CA ARG A 79 -9.61 3.06 -2.90
C ARG A 79 -10.40 2.06 -2.05
N GLY A 80 -9.78 1.46 -1.03
CA GLY A 80 -10.42 0.49 -0.16
C GLY A 80 -10.68 1.02 1.25
N GLU A 81 -11.43 0.26 2.04
CA GLU A 81 -11.76 0.58 3.45
C GLU A 81 -10.62 0.26 4.45
N GLY A 82 -9.42 -0.01 3.93
CA GLY A 82 -8.28 -0.41 4.75
C GLY A 82 -7.68 0.74 5.56
N SER A 83 -6.94 0.39 6.61
CA SER A 83 -6.12 1.36 7.33
C SER A 83 -4.75 0.75 7.65
N ALA A 84 -3.74 1.60 7.73
CA ALA A 84 -2.36 1.20 8.02
C ALA A 84 -1.80 2.07 9.15
N GLY A 85 -1.02 1.44 10.03
CA GLY A 85 -0.39 2.14 11.14
C GLY A 85 0.83 1.39 11.66
N VAL A 86 1.84 2.14 12.07
CA VAL A 86 3.03 1.59 12.72
C VAL A 86 2.93 1.85 14.22
N ARG A 87 3.30 0.84 15.03
CA ARG A 87 3.38 0.94 16.48
C ARG A 87 4.78 0.52 16.90
N LYS A 88 5.45 1.33 17.73
CA LYS A 88 6.65 0.86 18.43
C LYS A 88 6.19 -0.10 19.50
N GLN A 89 6.76 -1.31 19.52
CA GLN A 89 6.57 -2.18 20.67
C GLN A 89 7.28 -1.52 21.85
N GLY A 90 6.52 -1.13 22.89
CA GLY A 90 7.12 -0.69 24.14
C GLY A 90 7.96 -1.84 24.70
N SER A 91 9.13 -1.53 25.26
CA SER A 91 9.84 -2.50 26.10
C SER A 91 8.85 -2.95 27.17
N ALA A 92 8.47 -4.23 27.17
CA ALA A 92 7.75 -4.81 28.28
C ALA A 92 8.55 -4.47 29.53
N GLY A 93 8.02 -3.59 30.38
CA GLY A 93 8.61 -3.36 31.69
C GLY A 93 8.74 -4.72 32.35
N LEU A 94 9.95 -5.08 32.77
CA LEU A 94 10.18 -6.25 33.61
C LEU A 94 9.17 -6.18 34.75
N TYR A 95 8.16 -7.05 34.73
CA TYR A 95 7.25 -7.19 35.85
C TYR A 95 8.06 -7.91 36.94
N LEU A 96 8.79 -7.15 37.76
CA LEU A 96 9.27 -7.63 39.04
C LEU A 96 8.03 -7.82 39.90
N ALA A 97 7.58 -9.06 40.04
CA ALA A 97 6.58 -9.42 41.02
C ALA A 97 7.05 -8.91 42.40
N PRO A 98 6.28 -8.09 43.13
CA PRO A 98 6.53 -7.93 44.55
C PRO A 98 6.20 -9.26 45.21
N GLY A 99 7.14 -9.71 46.04
CA GLY A 99 7.18 -11.06 46.57
C GLY A 99 6.00 -11.45 47.46
N ALA A 100 6.04 -12.73 47.81
CA ALA A 100 5.18 -13.41 48.75
C ALA A 100 4.76 -12.55 49.94
N GLY A 101 3.44 -12.39 50.10
CA GLY A 101 2.78 -12.05 51.34
C GLY A 101 1.64 -13.04 51.54
N ALA A 102 1.79 -13.91 52.55
CA ALA A 102 0.78 -14.86 52.98
C ALA A 102 -0.52 -14.16 53.40
N GLY A 103 -1.68 -14.74 53.09
CA GLY A 103 -2.96 -14.24 53.59
C GLY A 103 -4.19 -14.82 52.89
N ASP A 104 -4.55 -16.04 53.25
CA ASP A 104 -5.90 -16.45 53.67
C ASP A 104 -7.11 -15.64 53.15
N LYS A 105 -7.90 -16.22 52.24
CA LYS A 105 -9.26 -16.77 52.51
C LYS A 105 -10.11 -16.94 51.24
N LEU A 106 -10.68 -18.15 51.17
CA LEU A 106 -11.94 -18.55 50.56
C LEU A 106 -12.92 -17.38 50.34
N PHE A 107 -13.24 -17.07 49.08
CA PHE A 107 -14.52 -17.25 48.38
C PHE A 107 -14.36 -16.79 46.92
#